data_AF-A0A3B1DIM8-F1
#
_entry.id   AF-A0A3B1DIM8-F1
#
_cell.length_a   1.000
_cell.length_b   1.000
_cell.length_c   1.000
_cell.angle_alpha   90.00
_cell.angle_beta   90.00
_cell.angle_gamma   90.00
#
_symmetry.space_group_name_H-M   'P 1'
#
loop_
_entity.id
_entity.type
_entity.pdbx_description
1 polymer ?
#
loop_
_entity_poly.entity_id
_entity_poly.type
_entity_poly.pdbx_seq_one_letter_code
_entity_poly.pdbx_strand_id
1 'polypeptide(L)'
;MHAPLLLSLPHGLNASGVTTWALRLANVCARTARPVALILHAEPQGQQPIDFAIDPRVDIFDARDLPPLDTCNGDLAPYLPLYRLALGVLAAQRPGCPVVCSPNLLGDSYGIIAELGRERPDLVRTFAVHHSDLRYNDLVCAHYAHAIHGFVGVSERITTRLRRLFPTRGPDIFGIPYGVELPERLRLREPHKQRPLRLLYAGRMDHEQKRILALVAMADELCRRGIAYELVLLGDGPAAAELDGLCAHRPTIRRLGPTTPAGVAEALDTADCFVLPSRYEGLSIALLEALARGCIPVLTPSRSGTGQLVREGETGFLAKADPEADAQQAGLAMAEAIERVVRHTDTQLHEIQQRGWSLVRACYSVELCAQRYGALIDRIAQQPPRPWPTHRPAAFTSNSSGGSGSVPAEAAKRMGKVLDGLAGCRVAIFGTGRHTLELRETIMRTPATIAAFLDEDEARHGQALWGLPIVAPEQAVAMGITDIVVSSWLHQEAMMARCAPFEAAGVRVHALYAGSTACAISG
;
A
#
# COMPACT_ATOMS: atom_id res chain seq x y z
N MET A 1 30.23 -3.54 -11.77
CA MET A 1 30.25 -3.39 -10.29
C MET A 1 28.83 -3.11 -9.84
N HIS A 2 28.39 -3.71 -8.72
CA HIS A 2 27.02 -3.53 -8.21
C HIS A 2 26.89 -2.21 -7.44
N ALA A 3 25.90 -1.41 -7.78
CA ALA A 3 25.62 -0.14 -7.11
C ALA A 3 25.07 -0.34 -5.67
N PRO A 4 25.41 0.52 -4.71
CA PRO A 4 24.86 0.43 -3.35
C PRO A 4 23.34 0.59 -3.31
N LEU A 5 22.68 -0.09 -2.38
CA LEU A 5 21.23 -0.01 -2.13
C LEU A 5 20.96 0.53 -0.71
N LEU A 6 20.13 1.56 -0.62
CA LEU A 6 19.58 2.05 0.64
C LEU A 6 18.07 1.79 0.67
N LEU A 7 17.59 0.96 1.60
CA LEU A 7 16.16 0.78 1.84
C LEU A 7 15.73 1.56 3.08
N SER A 8 14.77 2.46 2.90
CA SER A 8 14.14 3.20 3.99
C SER A 8 12.87 2.49 4.41
N LEU A 9 12.78 1.95 5.63
CA LEU A 9 11.60 1.27 6.16
C LEU A 9 10.77 2.23 7.02
N PRO A 10 9.75 2.92 6.45
CA PRO A 10 9.06 4.02 7.13
C PRO A 10 8.14 3.57 8.28
N HIS A 11 7.79 2.29 8.33
CA HIS A 11 6.94 1.69 9.36
C HIS A 11 7.73 0.75 10.27
N GLY A 12 9.06 0.89 10.31
CA GLY A 12 9.93 0.04 11.11
C GLY A 12 9.85 -1.43 10.72
N LEU A 13 10.00 -2.30 11.72
CA LEU A 13 10.01 -3.75 11.57
C LEU A 13 8.62 -4.34 11.86
N ASN A 14 7.60 -3.95 11.10
CA ASN A 14 6.23 -4.40 11.32
C ASN A 14 5.87 -5.71 10.57
N ALA A 15 4.71 -6.27 10.92
CA ALA A 15 4.12 -7.49 10.34
C ALA A 15 3.60 -7.33 8.89
N SER A 16 4.22 -6.49 8.07
CA SER A 16 3.79 -6.22 6.70
C SER A 16 4.51 -7.11 5.70
N GLY A 17 3.79 -7.61 4.69
CA GLY A 17 4.40 -8.33 3.58
C GLY A 17 5.45 -7.49 2.85
N VAL A 18 5.24 -6.17 2.70
CA VAL A 18 6.21 -5.28 2.04
C VAL A 18 7.51 -5.18 2.84
N THR A 19 7.42 -5.06 4.16
CA THR A 19 8.58 -5.06 5.07
C THR A 19 9.34 -6.39 4.99
N THR A 20 8.62 -7.52 5.06
CA THR A 20 9.20 -8.86 4.90
C THR A 20 9.92 -9.01 3.55
N TRP A 21 9.32 -8.55 2.46
CA TRP A 21 9.92 -8.58 1.13
C TRP A 21 11.19 -7.72 1.06
N ALA A 22 11.14 -6.49 1.58
CA ALA A 22 12.28 -5.57 1.56
C ALA A 22 13.47 -6.13 2.34
N LEU A 23 13.24 -6.73 3.51
CA LEU A 23 14.27 -7.36 4.33
C LEU A 23 14.86 -8.60 3.66
N ARG A 24 14.02 -9.45 3.06
CA ARG A 24 14.49 -10.60 2.26
C ARG A 24 15.35 -10.17 1.08
N LEU A 25 14.93 -9.12 0.37
CA LEU A 25 15.71 -8.53 -0.73
C LEU A 25 17.06 -8.02 -0.21
N ALA A 26 17.07 -7.24 0.88
CA ALA A 26 18.29 -6.72 1.50
C ALA A 26 19.27 -7.84 1.85
N ASN A 27 18.79 -8.89 2.50
CA ASN A 27 19.57 -10.04 2.91
C ASN A 27 20.20 -10.78 1.71
N VAL A 28 19.45 -11.00 0.62
CA VAL A 28 20.00 -11.65 -0.59
C VAL A 28 20.99 -10.74 -1.33
N CYS A 29 20.71 -9.44 -1.41
CA CYS A 29 21.62 -8.46 -2.00
C CYS A 29 22.96 -8.39 -1.22
N ALA A 30 22.90 -8.37 0.12
CA ALA A 30 24.10 -8.43 0.96
C ALA A 30 24.86 -9.75 0.76
N ARG A 31 24.13 -10.89 0.69
CA ARG A 31 24.70 -12.22 0.35
C ARG A 31 25.46 -12.24 -0.96
N THR A 32 25.00 -11.49 -1.94
CA THR A 32 25.60 -11.38 -3.28
C THR A 32 26.59 -10.22 -3.40
N ALA A 33 27.14 -9.75 -2.28
CA ALA A 33 28.19 -8.73 -2.18
C ALA A 33 27.83 -7.35 -2.75
N ARG A 34 26.53 -7.02 -2.81
CA ARG A 34 26.06 -5.64 -2.98
C ARG A 34 26.11 -4.94 -1.62
N PRO A 35 26.67 -3.72 -1.51
CA PRO A 35 26.52 -2.89 -0.32
C PRO A 35 25.05 -2.55 -0.08
N VAL A 36 24.53 -2.85 1.10
CA VAL A 36 23.14 -2.59 1.46
C VAL A 36 23.09 -1.92 2.83
N ALA A 37 22.29 -0.86 2.93
CA ALA A 37 21.93 -0.27 4.22
C ALA A 37 20.41 -0.18 4.38
N LEU A 38 19.97 -0.22 5.64
CA LEU A 38 18.59 0.02 6.05
C LEU A 38 18.51 1.28 6.91
N ILE A 39 17.46 2.08 6.70
CA ILE A 39 17.02 3.08 7.68
C ILE A 39 15.75 2.56 8.35
N LEU A 40 15.80 2.35 9.66
CA LEU A 40 14.69 1.83 10.46
C LEU A 40 13.98 3.00 11.14
N HIS A 41 12.77 3.34 10.70
CA HIS A 41 11.92 4.33 11.38
C HIS A 41 11.11 3.68 12.51
N ALA A 42 10.57 4.51 13.39
CA ALA A 42 9.63 4.07 14.41
C ALA A 42 8.39 3.42 13.78
N GLU A 43 7.88 2.36 14.41
CA GLU A 43 6.64 1.71 14.03
C GLU A 43 5.44 2.67 14.19
N PRO A 44 4.37 2.51 13.39
CA PRO A 44 3.14 3.27 13.58
C PRO A 44 2.55 3.03 14.97
N GLN A 45 1.87 4.04 15.53
CA GLN A 45 1.29 3.96 16.87
C GLN A 45 0.42 2.71 17.05
N GLY A 46 0.69 1.94 18.11
CA GLY A 46 -0.04 0.72 18.43
C GLY A 46 0.42 -0.54 17.70
N GLN A 47 1.39 -0.45 16.78
CA GLN A 47 2.03 -1.64 16.21
C GLN A 47 3.28 -2.01 17.02
N GLN A 48 3.41 -3.30 17.31
CA GLN A 48 4.62 -3.84 17.94
C GLN A 48 5.61 -4.26 16.85
N PRO A 49 6.93 -4.05 17.08
CA PRO A 49 7.95 -4.57 16.18
C PRO A 49 7.92 -6.10 16.20
N ILE A 50 8.22 -6.67 15.04
CA ILE A 50 8.44 -8.09 14.83
C ILE A 50 9.92 -8.32 14.63
N ASP A 51 10.43 -9.40 15.20
CA ASP A 51 11.81 -9.79 15.00
C ASP A 51 12.03 -10.32 13.57
N PHE A 52 13.07 -9.82 12.92
CA PHE A 52 13.50 -10.23 11.60
C PHE A 52 14.99 -10.52 11.60
N ALA A 53 15.37 -11.66 11.04
CA ALA A 53 16.77 -11.95 10.78
C ALA A 53 17.31 -10.99 9.70
N ILE A 54 18.24 -10.13 10.06
CA ILE A 54 18.97 -9.24 9.15
C ILE A 54 20.39 -9.79 8.98
N ASP A 55 20.84 -9.90 7.73
CA ASP A 55 22.19 -10.36 7.43
C ASP A 55 23.23 -9.38 8.02
N PRO A 56 24.28 -9.86 8.72
CA PRO A 56 25.22 -9.00 9.45
C PRO A 56 26.05 -8.06 8.56
N ARG A 57 25.99 -8.21 7.23
CA ARG A 57 26.63 -7.30 6.27
C ARG A 57 25.74 -6.13 5.86
N VAL A 58 24.50 -6.08 6.33
CA VAL A 58 23.59 -4.96 6.09
C VAL A 58 23.86 -3.90 7.15
N ASP A 59 24.22 -2.70 6.71
CA ASP A 59 24.39 -1.56 7.62
C ASP A 59 23.02 -1.07 8.11
N ILE A 60 22.90 -0.78 9.40
CA ILE A 60 21.65 -0.32 10.01
C ILE A 60 21.83 1.10 10.52
N PHE A 61 20.94 1.99 10.07
CA PHE A 61 20.80 3.36 10.54
C PHE A 61 19.47 3.49 11.29
N ASP A 62 19.54 3.80 12.57
CA ASP A 62 18.37 3.83 13.45
C ASP A 62 17.74 5.22 13.48
N ALA A 63 16.49 5.31 13.04
CA ALA A 63 15.66 6.51 13.07
C ALA A 63 14.50 6.38 14.07
N ARG A 64 14.48 5.35 14.94
CA ARG A 64 13.36 5.09 15.85
C ARG A 64 13.24 6.12 16.98
N ASP A 65 14.31 6.87 17.26
CA ASP A 65 14.28 8.01 18.18
C ASP A 65 13.66 9.28 17.56
N LEU A 66 13.41 9.27 16.25
CA LEU A 66 12.69 10.35 15.56
C LEU A 66 11.18 10.10 15.60
N PRO A 67 10.34 11.13 15.41
CA PRO A 67 8.90 10.93 15.31
C PRO A 67 8.55 9.88 14.23
N PRO A 68 7.49 9.06 14.40
CA PRO A 68 7.05 8.14 13.36
C PRO A 68 6.77 8.89 12.05
N LEU A 69 7.26 8.36 10.93
CA LEU A 69 7.22 9.07 9.66
C LEU A 69 5.78 9.29 9.16
N ASP A 70 4.82 8.44 9.54
CA ASP A 70 3.39 8.64 9.29
C ASP A 70 2.83 9.91 9.95
N THR A 71 3.51 10.41 10.97
CA THR A 71 3.11 11.59 11.75
C THR A 71 4.04 12.78 11.54
N CYS A 72 5.05 12.67 10.66
CA CYS A 72 6.02 13.74 10.44
C CYS A 72 5.39 14.98 9.81
N ASN A 73 4.25 14.81 9.13
CA ASN A 73 3.43 15.94 8.69
C ASN A 73 4.22 16.93 7.82
N GLY A 74 5.09 16.43 6.94
CA GLY A 74 5.89 17.25 6.04
C GLY A 74 7.09 17.95 6.69
N ASP A 75 7.29 17.83 8.00
CA ASP A 75 8.55 18.23 8.64
C ASP A 75 9.62 17.14 8.41
N LEU A 76 10.33 17.29 7.29
CA LEU A 76 11.35 16.33 6.86
C LEU A 76 12.73 16.60 7.50
N ALA A 77 12.92 17.79 8.09
CA ALA A 77 14.22 18.26 8.57
C ALA A 77 14.88 17.34 9.61
N PRO A 78 14.14 16.74 10.57
CA PRO A 78 14.72 15.83 11.56
C PRO A 78 15.37 14.58 10.95
N TYR A 79 14.89 14.12 9.79
CA TYR A 79 15.32 12.86 9.18
C TYR A 79 16.53 13.04 8.24
N LEU A 80 16.67 14.22 7.62
CA LEU A 80 17.70 14.48 6.61
C LEU A 80 19.14 14.17 7.08
N PRO A 81 19.58 14.52 8.32
CA PRO A 81 20.93 14.23 8.77
C PRO A 81 21.30 12.74 8.72
N LEU A 82 20.39 11.86 9.15
CA LEU A 82 20.63 10.41 9.16
C LEU A 82 20.70 9.86 7.73
N TYR A 83 19.83 10.30 6.83
CA TYR A 83 19.87 9.88 5.43
C TYR A 83 21.15 10.34 4.73
N ARG A 84 21.62 11.57 4.99
CA ARG A 84 22.91 12.05 4.45
C ARG A 84 24.07 11.19 4.93
N LEU A 85 24.08 10.84 6.23
CA LEU A 85 25.09 9.94 6.78
C LEU A 85 25.07 8.57 6.09
N ALA A 86 23.89 7.95 5.98
CA ALA A 86 23.73 6.64 5.35
C ALA A 86 24.20 6.63 3.88
N LEU A 87 23.82 7.66 3.11
CA LEU A 87 24.26 7.83 1.73
C LEU A 87 25.78 8.04 1.62
N GLY A 88 26.35 8.85 2.51
CA GLY A 88 27.80 9.09 2.55
C GLY A 88 28.60 7.82 2.83
N VAL A 89 28.15 7.02 3.81
CA VAL A 89 28.76 5.73 4.15
C VAL A 89 28.68 4.77 2.95
N LEU A 90 27.50 4.60 2.34
CA LEU A 90 27.34 3.71 1.18
C LEU A 90 28.17 4.16 -0.03
N ALA A 91 28.21 5.47 -0.30
CA ALA A 91 29.00 6.02 -1.42
C ALA A 91 30.51 5.84 -1.20
N ALA A 92 30.98 5.83 0.05
CA ALA A 92 32.38 5.58 0.38
C ALA A 92 32.78 4.10 0.27
N GLN A 93 31.85 3.17 0.46
CA GLN A 93 32.12 1.72 0.42
C GLN A 93 32.41 1.20 -0.98
N ARG A 94 31.76 1.74 -2.03
CA ARG A 94 32.00 1.32 -3.42
C ARG A 94 31.78 2.42 -4.45
N PRO A 95 32.54 2.39 -5.56
CA PRO A 95 32.28 3.24 -6.72
C PRO A 95 30.88 2.98 -7.32
N GLY A 96 30.06 4.02 -7.42
CA GLY A 96 28.71 3.98 -7.98
C GLY A 96 27.77 4.93 -7.24
N CYS A 97 26.70 5.39 -7.91
CA CYS A 97 25.69 6.22 -7.26
C CYS A 97 24.75 5.33 -6.43
N PRO A 98 24.59 5.57 -5.11
CA PRO A 98 23.61 4.85 -4.31
C PRO A 98 22.19 4.97 -4.86
N VAL A 99 21.46 3.87 -4.82
CA VAL A 99 20.03 3.84 -5.16
C VAL A 99 19.23 3.71 -3.88
N VAL A 100 18.34 4.67 -3.65
CA VAL A 100 17.45 4.72 -2.48
C VAL A 100 16.06 4.24 -2.88
N CYS A 101 15.41 3.46 -2.03
CA CYS A 101 14.01 3.13 -2.18
C CYS A 101 13.32 3.18 -0.81
N SER A 102 12.12 3.75 -0.77
CA SER A 102 11.18 3.49 0.33
C SER A 102 10.16 2.47 -0.18
N PRO A 103 10.21 1.20 0.30
CA PRO A 103 9.34 0.13 -0.15
C PRO A 103 7.86 0.51 -0.09
N ASN A 104 7.38 1.02 1.04
CA ASN A 104 5.95 1.18 1.31
C ASN A 104 5.27 2.32 0.53
N LEU A 105 5.98 3.03 -0.36
CA LEU A 105 5.46 4.21 -1.08
C LEU A 105 4.85 5.28 -0.17
N LEU A 106 5.33 5.42 1.07
CA LEU A 106 4.91 6.51 1.94
C LEU A 106 5.42 7.83 1.36
N GLY A 107 4.51 8.77 1.14
CA GLY A 107 4.79 10.03 0.45
C GLY A 107 5.94 10.83 1.05
N ASP A 108 5.94 11.06 2.37
CA ASP A 108 7.01 11.83 3.02
C ASP A 108 8.37 11.10 3.02
N SER A 109 8.40 9.76 2.86
CA SER A 109 9.67 9.07 2.59
C SER A 109 10.27 9.46 1.24
N TYR A 110 9.44 9.61 0.21
CA TYR A 110 9.91 10.11 -1.08
C TYR A 110 10.19 11.61 -1.03
N GLY A 111 9.57 12.33 -0.11
CA GLY A 111 9.91 13.72 0.19
C GLY A 111 11.33 13.87 0.70
N ILE A 112 11.75 13.01 1.65
CA ILE A 112 13.14 12.95 2.11
C ILE A 112 14.09 12.68 0.91
N ILE A 113 13.75 11.71 0.06
CA ILE A 113 14.55 11.39 -1.14
C ILE A 113 14.61 12.60 -2.11
N ALA A 114 13.51 13.33 -2.28
CA ALA A 114 13.43 14.51 -3.12
C ALA A 114 14.28 15.68 -2.58
N GLU A 115 14.23 15.95 -1.27
CA GLU A 115 15.09 16.92 -0.59
C GLU A 115 16.57 16.59 -0.80
N LEU A 116 16.96 15.32 -0.55
CA LEU A 116 18.34 14.86 -0.76
C LEU A 116 18.76 14.97 -2.23
N GLY A 117 17.86 14.65 -3.17
CA GLY A 117 18.11 14.81 -4.61
C GLY A 117 18.24 16.27 -5.05
N ARG A 118 17.70 17.21 -4.28
CA ARG A 118 17.90 18.66 -4.49
C ARG A 118 19.27 19.11 -3.99
N GLU A 119 19.68 18.65 -2.81
CA GLU A 119 20.96 19.02 -2.19
C GLU A 119 22.16 18.34 -2.86
N ARG A 120 22.02 17.05 -3.21
CA ARG A 120 23.08 16.16 -3.70
C ARG A 120 22.60 15.32 -4.89
N PRO A 121 22.28 15.94 -6.05
CA PRO A 121 21.82 15.22 -7.24
C PRO A 121 22.84 14.19 -7.77
N ASP A 122 24.13 14.37 -7.44
CA ASP A 122 25.21 13.44 -7.75
C ASP A 122 25.12 12.12 -6.99
N LEU A 123 24.45 12.07 -5.82
CA LEU A 123 24.46 10.92 -4.91
C LEU A 123 23.14 10.15 -4.80
N VAL A 124 22.06 10.64 -5.42
CA VAL A 124 20.73 10.03 -5.22
C VAL A 124 20.14 9.56 -6.53
N ARG A 125 19.87 8.26 -6.61
CA ARG A 125 18.93 7.66 -7.56
C ARG A 125 17.81 6.97 -6.79
N THR A 126 16.63 6.85 -7.39
CA THR A 126 15.48 6.23 -6.72
C THR A 126 14.54 5.52 -7.67
N PHE A 127 13.87 4.50 -7.18
CA PHE A 127 12.76 3.83 -7.85
C PHE A 127 11.57 3.68 -6.92
N ALA A 128 10.39 3.65 -7.52
CA ALA A 128 9.11 3.43 -6.84
C ALA A 128 8.62 1.99 -7.06
N VAL A 129 8.09 1.35 -6.01
CA VAL A 129 7.48 0.01 -6.10
C VAL A 129 6.00 0.09 -5.82
N HIS A 130 5.19 -0.09 -6.85
CA HIS A 130 3.74 0.00 -6.79
C HIS A 130 3.14 -1.36 -6.40
N HIS A 131 2.52 -1.41 -5.22
CA HIS A 131 2.14 -2.68 -4.56
C HIS A 131 0.67 -3.08 -4.74
N SER A 132 -0.21 -2.15 -5.07
CA SER A 132 -1.67 -2.37 -5.18
C SER A 132 -2.28 -1.36 -6.16
N ASP A 133 -3.58 -1.41 -6.36
CA ASP A 133 -4.39 -0.48 -7.16
C ASP A 133 -4.92 0.72 -6.36
N LEU A 134 -4.40 0.93 -5.14
CA LEU A 134 -4.77 2.07 -4.30
C LEU A 134 -4.42 3.39 -4.99
N ARG A 135 -5.42 4.28 -5.11
CA ARG A 135 -5.27 5.63 -5.69
C ARG A 135 -4.15 6.43 -5.03
N TYR A 136 -3.94 6.23 -3.73
CA TYR A 136 -2.85 6.87 -3.00
C TYR A 136 -1.47 6.64 -3.65
N ASN A 137 -1.18 5.40 -4.04
CA ASN A 137 0.11 5.03 -4.64
C ASN A 137 0.31 5.69 -6.00
N ASP A 138 -0.76 5.83 -6.79
CA ASP A 138 -0.72 6.55 -8.07
C ASP A 138 -0.34 8.02 -7.85
N LEU A 139 -0.93 8.66 -6.84
CA LEU A 139 -0.70 10.07 -6.53
C LEU A 139 0.73 10.31 -6.04
N VAL A 140 1.25 9.44 -5.17
CA VAL A 140 2.67 9.50 -4.74
C VAL A 140 3.59 9.36 -5.94
N CYS A 141 3.39 8.33 -6.77
CA CYS A 141 4.21 8.11 -7.96
C CYS A 141 4.13 9.30 -8.93
N ALA A 142 2.94 9.88 -9.12
CA ALA A 142 2.73 11.01 -10.03
C ALA A 142 3.40 12.28 -9.51
N HIS A 143 3.25 12.57 -8.22
CA HIS A 143 3.89 13.71 -7.58
C HIS A 143 5.42 13.63 -7.72
N TYR A 144 6.01 12.47 -7.42
CA TYR A 144 7.46 12.27 -7.48
C TYR A 144 8.00 11.83 -8.84
N ALA A 145 7.15 11.78 -9.88
CA ALA A 145 7.50 11.19 -11.17
C ALA A 145 8.75 11.83 -11.80
N HIS A 146 8.96 13.13 -11.56
CA HIS A 146 10.14 13.85 -12.03
C HIS A 146 11.45 13.28 -11.48
N ALA A 147 11.51 12.95 -10.18
CA ALA A 147 12.71 12.46 -9.51
C ALA A 147 12.86 10.93 -9.54
N ILE A 148 11.78 10.19 -9.82
CA ILE A 148 11.82 8.73 -9.92
C ILE A 148 12.51 8.28 -11.22
N HIS A 149 13.50 7.39 -11.10
CA HIS A 149 14.30 6.86 -12.21
C HIS A 149 13.76 5.53 -12.77
N GLY A 150 12.92 4.85 -12.00
CA GLY A 150 12.22 3.65 -12.42
C GLY A 150 10.96 3.38 -11.59
N PHE A 151 9.94 2.84 -12.23
CA PHE A 151 8.70 2.42 -11.58
C PHE A 151 8.56 0.91 -11.71
N VAL A 152 8.25 0.24 -10.61
CA VAL A 152 8.12 -1.21 -10.56
C VAL A 152 6.68 -1.57 -10.24
N GLY A 153 6.03 -2.34 -11.12
CA GLY A 153 4.76 -3.00 -10.81
C GLY A 153 5.00 -4.42 -10.32
N VAL A 154 4.40 -4.77 -9.18
CA VAL A 154 4.58 -6.12 -8.58
C VAL A 154 3.78 -7.23 -9.28
N SER A 155 2.89 -6.87 -10.21
CA SER A 155 2.17 -7.80 -11.07
C SER A 155 1.93 -7.20 -12.45
N GLU A 156 1.50 -8.01 -13.42
CA GLU A 156 1.21 -7.53 -14.76
C GLU A 156 0.11 -6.46 -14.77
N ARG A 157 -0.90 -6.63 -13.91
CA ARG A 157 -1.98 -5.65 -13.72
C ARG A 157 -1.42 -4.29 -13.27
N ILE A 158 -0.60 -4.28 -12.23
CA ILE A 158 -0.04 -3.04 -11.69
C ILE A 158 0.96 -2.41 -12.68
N THR A 159 1.75 -3.24 -13.37
CA THR A 159 2.68 -2.77 -14.41
C THR A 159 1.90 -2.09 -15.55
N THR A 160 0.77 -2.68 -15.96
CA THR A 160 -0.11 -2.10 -16.99
C THR A 160 -0.74 -0.79 -16.51
N ARG A 161 -1.14 -0.71 -15.23
CA ARG A 161 -1.62 0.53 -14.62
C ARG A 161 -0.56 1.64 -14.67
N LEU A 162 0.67 1.34 -14.27
CA LEU A 162 1.80 2.29 -14.33
C LEU A 162 2.05 2.78 -15.76
N ARG A 163 1.99 1.89 -16.76
CA ARG A 163 2.15 2.28 -18.18
C ARG A 163 1.05 3.22 -18.67
N ARG A 164 -0.18 3.08 -18.17
CA ARG A 164 -1.27 4.00 -18.46
C ARG A 164 -1.10 5.33 -17.74
N LEU A 165 -0.61 5.31 -16.50
CA LEU A 165 -0.37 6.50 -15.70
C LEU A 165 0.81 7.35 -16.24
N PHE A 166 1.83 6.69 -16.78
CA PHE A 166 3.04 7.35 -17.30
C PHE A 166 3.38 6.88 -18.72
N PRO A 167 2.57 7.25 -19.74
CA PRO A 167 2.73 6.76 -21.12
C PRO A 167 4.08 7.15 -21.73
N THR A 168 4.61 8.31 -21.36
CA THR A 168 5.92 8.82 -21.82
C THR A 168 7.12 8.18 -21.12
N ARG A 169 6.88 7.39 -20.06
CA ARG A 169 7.92 6.77 -19.22
C ARG A 169 8.04 5.26 -19.40
N GLY A 170 7.47 4.69 -20.47
CA GLY A 170 7.50 3.25 -20.78
C GLY A 170 8.86 2.55 -20.55
N PRO A 171 9.99 3.11 -21.02
CA PRO A 171 11.33 2.53 -20.81
C PRO A 171 11.80 2.44 -19.35
N ASP A 172 11.19 3.24 -18.47
CA ASP A 172 11.46 3.31 -17.03
C ASP A 172 10.47 2.47 -16.20
N ILE A 173 9.56 1.71 -16.83
CA ILE A 173 8.53 0.91 -16.14
C ILE A 173 8.86 -0.59 -16.26
N PHE A 174 8.99 -1.23 -15.10
CA PHE A 174 9.42 -2.62 -14.96
C PHE A 174 8.34 -3.45 -14.26
N GLY A 175 8.15 -4.69 -14.70
CA GLY A 175 7.37 -5.69 -13.96
C GLY A 175 8.31 -6.57 -13.16
N ILE A 176 8.36 -6.41 -11.84
CA ILE A 176 9.19 -7.26 -10.96
C ILE A 176 8.30 -7.75 -9.81
N PRO A 177 7.90 -9.03 -9.83
CA PRO A 177 7.09 -9.58 -8.75
C PRO A 177 7.92 -9.78 -7.48
N TYR A 178 7.22 -9.97 -6.36
CA TYR A 178 7.84 -10.38 -5.12
C TYR A 178 8.52 -11.75 -5.25
N GLY A 179 9.53 -11.96 -4.41
CA GLY A 179 10.17 -13.24 -4.20
C GLY A 179 9.94 -13.75 -2.79
N VAL A 180 9.77 -15.05 -2.65
CA VAL A 180 9.63 -15.74 -1.36
C VAL A 180 10.70 -16.82 -1.21
N GLU A 181 10.98 -17.19 0.03
CA GLU A 181 11.84 -18.32 0.33
C GLU A 181 11.14 -19.63 -0.07
N LEU A 182 11.89 -20.53 -0.70
CA LEU A 182 11.42 -21.86 -1.00
C LEU A 182 12.16 -22.90 -0.16
N PRO A 183 11.45 -23.88 0.42
CA PRO A 183 12.08 -25.09 0.93
C PRO A 183 12.84 -25.82 -0.20
N GLU A 184 13.94 -26.49 0.15
CA GLU A 184 14.77 -27.25 -0.80
C GLU A 184 13.95 -28.32 -1.55
N ARG A 185 12.97 -28.91 -0.86
CA ARG A 185 12.06 -29.92 -1.41
C ARG A 185 10.63 -29.63 -0.99
N LEU A 186 9.69 -29.89 -1.88
CA LEU A 186 8.28 -29.84 -1.55
C LEU A 186 7.91 -30.96 -0.57
N ARG A 187 7.26 -30.58 0.53
CA ARG A 187 6.62 -31.52 1.46
C ARG A 187 5.17 -31.73 1.04
N LEU A 188 4.88 -32.88 0.45
CA LEU A 188 3.51 -33.27 0.10
C LEU A 188 2.66 -33.44 1.36
N ARG A 189 1.39 -33.04 1.27
CA ARG A 189 0.43 -33.15 2.38
C ARG A 189 -0.02 -34.59 2.62
N GLU A 190 -0.16 -34.95 3.89
CA GLU A 190 -0.82 -36.19 4.31
C GLU A 190 -2.30 -36.19 3.90
N PRO A 191 -2.88 -37.37 3.61
CA PRO A 191 -4.28 -37.50 3.19
C PRO A 191 -5.27 -36.74 4.07
N HIS A 192 -6.07 -35.86 3.46
CA HIS A 192 -7.07 -35.07 4.21
C HIS A 192 -8.28 -35.90 4.62
N LYS A 193 -8.52 -37.07 4.05
CA LYS A 193 -9.72 -37.89 4.34
C LYS A 193 -9.70 -38.56 5.73
N GLN A 194 -8.56 -38.56 6.42
CA GLN A 194 -8.39 -39.21 7.73
C GLN A 194 -8.40 -38.22 8.90
N ARG A 195 -8.55 -36.92 8.65
CA ARG A 195 -8.50 -35.84 9.65
C ARG A 195 -9.27 -34.61 9.17
N PRO A 196 -9.55 -33.62 10.02
CA PRO A 196 -10.06 -32.33 9.56
C PRO A 196 -9.13 -31.68 8.52
N LEU A 197 -9.72 -31.04 7.52
CA LEU A 197 -8.98 -30.24 6.54
C LEU A 197 -8.44 -28.97 7.22
N ARG A 198 -7.13 -28.72 7.10
CA ARG A 198 -6.48 -27.58 7.75
C ARG A 198 -6.42 -26.39 6.81
N LEU A 199 -7.14 -25.35 7.16
CA LEU A 199 -7.25 -24.09 6.43
C LEU A 199 -6.43 -23.01 7.14
N LEU A 200 -5.74 -22.18 6.36
CA LEU A 200 -4.95 -21.09 6.89
C LEU A 200 -5.23 -19.81 6.11
N TYR A 201 -5.45 -18.73 6.86
CA TYR A 201 -5.37 -17.36 6.37
C TYR A 201 -4.20 -16.67 7.06
N ALA A 202 -3.42 -15.90 6.30
CA ALA A 202 -2.40 -15.00 6.87
C ALA A 202 -2.49 -13.62 6.20
N GLY A 203 -2.74 -12.59 7.01
CA GLY A 203 -2.91 -11.23 6.50
C GLY A 203 -3.53 -10.28 7.51
N ARG A 204 -3.75 -9.03 7.06
CA ARG A 204 -4.37 -7.97 7.86
C ARG A 204 -5.85 -8.28 8.11
N MET A 205 -6.32 -8.07 9.33
CA MET A 205 -7.73 -8.24 9.69
C MET A 205 -8.51 -6.96 9.36
N ASP A 206 -8.98 -6.87 8.12
CA ASP A 206 -9.82 -5.75 7.66
C ASP A 206 -10.94 -6.20 6.69
N HIS A 207 -12.00 -5.40 6.62
CA HIS A 207 -13.18 -5.72 5.79
C HIS A 207 -13.06 -5.20 4.36
N GLU A 208 -12.47 -4.02 4.21
CA GLU A 208 -12.35 -3.29 2.94
C GLU A 208 -11.54 -4.06 1.90
N GLN A 209 -10.30 -4.40 2.24
CA GLN A 209 -9.41 -5.10 1.32
C GLN A 209 -9.56 -6.61 1.45
N LYS A 210 -9.47 -7.11 2.69
CA LYS A 210 -9.28 -8.54 2.95
C LYS A 210 -10.57 -9.32 3.11
N ARG A 211 -11.70 -8.62 3.32
CA ARG A 211 -13.05 -9.22 3.46
C ARG A 211 -13.06 -10.34 4.50
N ILE A 212 -12.49 -10.10 5.68
CA ILE A 212 -12.21 -11.17 6.65
C ILE A 212 -13.46 -11.91 7.16
N LEU A 213 -14.64 -11.29 7.16
CA LEU A 213 -15.88 -11.96 7.58
C LEU A 213 -16.31 -13.08 6.64
N ALA A 214 -15.81 -13.09 5.39
CA ALA A 214 -16.07 -14.20 4.47
C ALA A 214 -15.46 -15.51 4.97
N LEU A 215 -14.41 -15.45 5.80
CA LEU A 215 -13.81 -16.64 6.42
C LEU A 215 -14.73 -17.25 7.46
N VAL A 216 -15.46 -16.42 8.22
CA VAL A 216 -16.47 -16.87 9.20
C VAL A 216 -17.67 -17.47 8.47
N ALA A 217 -18.18 -16.80 7.45
CA ALA A 217 -19.28 -17.31 6.63
C ALA A 217 -18.92 -18.63 5.92
N MET A 218 -17.70 -18.74 5.40
CA MET A 218 -17.17 -19.98 4.83
C MET A 218 -17.14 -21.09 5.88
N ALA A 219 -16.61 -20.81 7.08
CA ALA A 219 -16.51 -21.76 8.17
C ALA A 219 -17.89 -22.29 8.61
N ASP A 220 -18.88 -21.41 8.75
CA ASP A 220 -20.27 -21.79 9.09
C ASP A 220 -20.89 -22.67 8.00
N GLU A 221 -20.64 -22.34 6.74
CA GLU A 221 -21.15 -23.11 5.60
C GLU A 221 -20.49 -24.49 5.48
N LEU A 222 -19.19 -24.60 5.77
CA LEU A 222 -18.49 -25.89 5.84
C LEU A 222 -19.08 -26.79 6.94
N CYS A 223 -19.39 -26.22 8.11
CA CYS A 223 -20.09 -26.93 9.18
C CYS A 223 -21.47 -27.42 8.71
N ARG A 224 -22.25 -26.57 8.05
CA ARG A 224 -23.58 -26.93 7.51
C ARG A 224 -23.51 -28.06 6.48
N ARG A 225 -22.44 -28.10 5.69
CA ARG A 225 -22.18 -29.16 4.69
C ARG A 225 -21.60 -30.44 5.28
N GLY A 226 -21.31 -30.49 6.59
CA GLY A 226 -20.70 -31.65 7.23
C GLY A 226 -19.24 -31.88 6.83
N ILE A 227 -18.53 -30.83 6.39
CA ILE A 227 -17.10 -30.91 6.06
C ILE A 227 -16.30 -30.64 7.33
N ALA A 228 -15.50 -31.61 7.78
CA ALA A 228 -14.63 -31.43 8.94
C ALA A 228 -13.42 -30.54 8.59
N TYR A 229 -13.20 -29.45 9.33
CA TYR A 229 -12.09 -28.53 9.12
C TYR A 229 -11.56 -27.92 10.41
N GLU A 230 -10.35 -27.38 10.33
CA GLU A 230 -9.73 -26.46 11.29
C GLU A 230 -9.28 -25.23 10.53
N LEU A 231 -9.61 -24.02 10.99
CA LEU A 231 -9.25 -22.76 10.37
C LEU A 231 -8.36 -21.95 11.31
N VAL A 232 -7.13 -21.67 10.86
CA VAL A 232 -6.21 -20.76 11.56
C VAL A 232 -6.19 -19.41 10.86
N LEU A 233 -6.36 -18.34 11.63
CA LEU A 233 -6.33 -16.96 11.15
C LEU A 233 -5.11 -16.27 11.77
N LEU A 234 -4.09 -15.98 10.97
CA LEU A 234 -2.87 -15.29 11.41
C LEU A 234 -2.88 -13.82 11.03
N GLY A 235 -2.67 -12.95 12.02
CA GLY A 235 -2.46 -11.53 11.81
C GLY A 235 -3.35 -10.66 12.67
N ASP A 236 -3.33 -9.37 12.38
CA ASP A 236 -4.01 -8.34 13.16
C ASP A 236 -4.59 -7.25 12.26
N GLY A 237 -5.43 -6.39 12.83
CA GLY A 237 -6.01 -5.26 12.12
C GLY A 237 -7.27 -4.73 12.80
N PRO A 238 -7.89 -3.70 12.22
CA PRO A 238 -9.05 -3.03 12.80
C PRO A 238 -10.23 -3.97 13.13
N ALA A 239 -10.37 -5.08 12.41
CA ALA A 239 -11.44 -6.05 12.61
C ALA A 239 -11.07 -7.22 13.53
N ALA A 240 -9.90 -7.21 14.17
CA ALA A 240 -9.42 -8.33 14.99
C ALA A 240 -10.33 -8.63 16.20
N ALA A 241 -10.76 -7.59 16.93
CA ALA A 241 -11.63 -7.77 18.11
C ALA A 241 -13.03 -8.29 17.74
N GLU A 242 -13.59 -7.81 16.62
CA GLU A 242 -14.85 -8.34 16.08
C GLU A 242 -14.71 -9.82 15.70
N LEU A 243 -13.61 -10.15 15.01
CA LEU A 243 -13.32 -11.51 14.60
C LEU A 243 -13.12 -12.44 15.82
N ASP A 244 -12.46 -11.98 16.88
CA ASP A 244 -12.34 -12.74 18.14
C ASP A 244 -13.70 -13.06 18.76
N GLY A 245 -14.61 -12.09 18.80
CA GLY A 245 -15.99 -12.29 19.29
C GLY A 245 -16.74 -13.33 18.46
N LEU A 246 -16.57 -13.32 17.14
CA LEU A 246 -17.16 -14.33 16.26
C LEU A 246 -16.50 -15.71 16.41
N CYS A 247 -15.19 -15.78 16.62
CA CYS A 247 -14.47 -17.04 16.80
C CYS A 247 -14.78 -17.71 18.15
N ALA A 248 -15.13 -16.94 19.19
CA ALA A 248 -15.39 -17.46 20.54
C ALA A 248 -16.44 -18.59 20.60
N HIS A 249 -17.39 -18.60 19.67
CA HIS A 249 -18.45 -19.62 19.58
C HIS A 249 -18.18 -20.69 18.51
N ARG A 250 -17.00 -20.69 17.91
CA ARG A 250 -16.62 -21.55 16.78
C ARG A 250 -15.31 -22.28 17.09
N PRO A 251 -15.35 -23.46 17.75
CA PRO A 251 -14.14 -24.16 18.21
C PRO A 251 -13.21 -24.61 17.06
N THR A 252 -13.73 -24.64 15.83
CA THR A 252 -12.97 -24.96 14.61
C THR A 252 -12.16 -23.78 14.08
N ILE A 253 -12.33 -22.57 14.62
CA ILE A 253 -11.60 -21.37 14.20
C ILE A 253 -10.69 -20.89 15.32
N ARG A 254 -9.41 -20.70 15.00
CA ARG A 254 -8.42 -20.14 15.92
C ARG A 254 -7.74 -18.93 15.30
N ARG A 255 -7.99 -17.75 15.86
CA ARG A 255 -7.19 -16.56 15.55
C ARG A 255 -5.92 -16.56 16.38
N LEU A 256 -4.80 -16.28 15.74
CA LEU A 256 -3.53 -16.00 16.37
C LEU A 256 -3.10 -14.59 15.97
N GLY A 257 -2.41 -13.90 16.88
CA GLY A 257 -1.88 -12.57 16.63
C GLY A 257 -0.83 -12.54 15.51
N PRO A 258 -0.26 -11.36 15.24
CA PRO A 258 0.83 -11.23 14.28
C PRO A 258 2.05 -12.01 14.76
N THR A 259 2.81 -12.59 13.82
CA THR A 259 3.97 -13.46 14.12
C THR A 259 5.10 -13.20 13.13
N THR A 260 6.29 -13.74 13.44
CA THR A 260 7.48 -13.63 12.60
C THR A 260 7.31 -14.35 11.26
N PRO A 261 8.12 -14.05 10.24
CA PRO A 261 8.13 -14.83 8.99
C PRO A 261 8.35 -16.34 9.22
N ALA A 262 9.14 -16.71 10.23
CA ALA A 262 9.34 -18.10 10.63
C ALA A 262 8.04 -18.71 11.20
N GLY A 263 7.31 -17.98 12.04
CA GLY A 263 6.01 -18.45 12.56
C GLY A 263 4.94 -18.60 11.46
N VAL A 264 4.92 -17.71 10.46
CA VAL A 264 4.06 -17.86 9.28
C VAL A 264 4.45 -19.11 8.49
N ALA A 265 5.74 -19.33 8.28
CA ALA A 265 6.28 -20.50 7.61
C ALA A 265 5.88 -21.82 8.31
N GLU A 266 6.01 -21.89 9.63
CA GLU A 266 5.61 -23.06 10.43
C GLU A 266 4.12 -23.35 10.31
N ALA A 267 3.27 -22.32 10.37
CA ALA A 267 1.83 -22.50 10.19
C ALA A 267 1.50 -23.02 8.78
N LEU A 268 2.13 -22.45 7.75
CA LEU A 268 1.96 -22.89 6.36
C LEU A 268 2.38 -24.34 6.16
N ASP A 269 3.47 -24.80 6.81
CA ASP A 269 3.93 -26.19 6.72
C ASP A 269 2.93 -27.23 7.22
N THR A 270 1.96 -26.81 8.03
CA THR A 270 0.92 -27.68 8.58
C THR A 270 -0.44 -27.55 7.90
N ALA A 271 -0.63 -26.52 7.08
CA ALA A 271 -1.90 -26.20 6.43
C ALA A 271 -2.06 -26.90 5.07
N ASP A 272 -3.24 -27.46 4.81
CA ASP A 272 -3.58 -28.07 3.52
C ASP A 272 -3.94 -27.01 2.48
N CYS A 273 -4.78 -26.06 2.89
CA CYS A 273 -5.27 -25.00 2.03
C CYS A 273 -4.93 -23.62 2.59
N PHE A 274 -4.59 -22.70 1.69
CA PHE A 274 -4.49 -21.27 2.01
C PHE A 274 -5.71 -20.55 1.45
N VAL A 275 -6.49 -19.90 2.33
CA VAL A 275 -7.75 -19.25 1.98
C VAL A 275 -7.57 -17.73 1.93
N LEU A 276 -8.02 -17.08 0.85
CA LEU A 276 -7.88 -15.62 0.67
C LEU A 276 -9.16 -14.99 0.08
N PRO A 277 -9.98 -14.29 0.88
CA PRO A 277 -11.23 -13.68 0.43
C PRO A 277 -11.08 -12.24 -0.12
N SER A 278 -9.85 -11.82 -0.44
CA SER A 278 -9.55 -10.41 -0.71
C SER A 278 -10.30 -9.86 -1.94
N ARG A 279 -10.79 -8.63 -1.83
CA ARG A 279 -11.39 -7.88 -2.96
C ARG A 279 -10.33 -7.45 -3.96
N TYR A 280 -9.21 -6.92 -3.45
CA TYR A 280 -8.11 -6.41 -4.25
C TYR A 280 -6.75 -6.73 -3.61
N GLU A 281 -5.80 -7.15 -4.45
CA GLU A 281 -4.46 -7.62 -4.07
C GLU A 281 -3.47 -7.45 -5.22
N GLY A 282 -2.47 -6.56 -5.11
CA GLY A 282 -1.51 -6.38 -6.21
C GLY A 282 -0.73 -7.66 -6.50
N LEU A 283 -0.16 -8.28 -5.47
CA LEU A 283 0.37 -9.65 -5.46
C LEU A 283 0.51 -10.10 -4.00
N SER A 284 -0.19 -11.16 -3.58
CA SER A 284 -0.15 -11.59 -2.18
C SER A 284 1.14 -12.37 -1.89
N ILE A 285 1.96 -11.86 -0.97
CA ILE A 285 3.19 -12.53 -0.51
C ILE A 285 2.84 -13.81 0.26
N ALA A 286 1.84 -13.75 1.14
CA ALA A 286 1.37 -14.93 1.89
C ALA A 286 0.88 -16.05 0.96
N LEU A 287 0.24 -15.70 -0.17
CA LEU A 287 -0.13 -16.69 -1.20
C LEU A 287 1.10 -17.33 -1.86
N LEU A 288 2.14 -16.53 -2.17
CA LEU A 288 3.37 -17.06 -2.73
C LEU A 288 4.08 -17.99 -1.72
N GLU A 289 4.12 -17.62 -0.44
CA GLU A 289 4.67 -18.46 0.64
C GLU A 289 3.86 -19.76 0.81
N ALA A 290 2.53 -19.68 0.71
CA ALA A 290 1.65 -20.84 0.74
C ALA A 290 1.96 -21.81 -0.41
N LEU A 291 2.04 -21.31 -1.64
CA LEU A 291 2.42 -22.11 -2.80
C LEU A 291 3.82 -22.71 -2.66
N ALA A 292 4.79 -21.93 -2.13
CA ALA A 292 6.16 -22.38 -1.86
C ALA A 292 6.22 -23.54 -0.85
N ARG A 293 5.21 -23.68 0.02
CA ARG A 293 5.14 -24.71 1.05
C ARG A 293 4.14 -25.83 0.76
N GLY A 294 3.55 -25.83 -0.44
CA GLY A 294 2.62 -26.88 -0.87
C GLY A 294 1.21 -26.72 -0.34
N CYS A 295 0.80 -25.54 0.13
CA CYS A 295 -0.61 -25.28 0.39
C CYS A 295 -1.36 -25.12 -0.94
N ILE A 296 -2.58 -25.64 -0.99
CA ILE A 296 -3.49 -25.45 -2.12
C ILE A 296 -4.25 -24.14 -1.90
N PRO A 297 -4.10 -23.14 -2.78
CA PRO A 297 -4.79 -21.88 -2.59
C PRO A 297 -6.27 -21.96 -2.99
N VAL A 298 -7.11 -21.30 -2.19
CA VAL A 298 -8.54 -21.12 -2.44
C VAL A 298 -8.87 -19.64 -2.30
N LEU A 299 -9.16 -18.99 -3.42
CA LEU A 299 -9.28 -17.52 -3.47
C LEU A 299 -10.65 -17.08 -3.96
N THR A 300 -11.09 -15.91 -3.53
CA THR A 300 -12.14 -15.18 -4.26
C THR A 300 -11.57 -14.48 -5.50
N PRO A 301 -12.37 -14.25 -6.54
CA PRO A 301 -11.95 -13.42 -7.67
C PRO A 301 -11.57 -12.02 -7.19
N SER A 302 -10.39 -11.56 -7.62
CA SER A 302 -9.85 -10.26 -7.24
C SER A 302 -9.76 -9.33 -8.44
N ARG A 303 -10.01 -8.03 -8.20
CA ARG A 303 -9.82 -6.96 -9.17
C ARG A 303 -8.35 -6.62 -9.44
N SER A 304 -7.38 -7.41 -8.95
CA SER A 304 -5.96 -7.07 -9.05
C SER A 304 -5.11 -8.25 -9.59
N GLY A 305 -3.92 -8.53 -9.06
CA GLY A 305 -2.93 -9.39 -9.70
C GLY A 305 -2.87 -10.85 -9.22
N THR A 306 -3.43 -11.20 -8.06
CA THR A 306 -3.33 -12.57 -7.50
C THR A 306 -3.98 -13.65 -8.35
N GLY A 307 -5.01 -13.33 -9.13
CA GLY A 307 -5.67 -14.29 -10.02
C GLY A 307 -4.75 -14.92 -11.07
N GLN A 308 -3.62 -14.28 -11.39
CA GLN A 308 -2.65 -14.83 -12.34
C GLN A 308 -1.90 -16.06 -11.81
N LEU A 309 -1.90 -16.28 -10.49
CA LEU A 309 -1.19 -17.39 -9.84
C LEU A 309 -2.04 -18.66 -9.70
N VAL A 310 -3.38 -18.51 -9.68
CA VAL A 310 -4.31 -19.59 -9.38
C VAL A 310 -5.14 -19.92 -10.61
N ARG A 311 -4.86 -21.07 -11.20
CA ARG A 311 -5.64 -21.68 -12.28
C ARG A 311 -6.45 -22.82 -11.69
N GLU A 312 -7.75 -22.76 -11.94
CA GLU A 312 -8.76 -23.69 -11.42
C GLU A 312 -8.36 -25.15 -11.69
N GLY A 313 -8.21 -25.94 -10.62
CA GLY A 313 -7.84 -27.35 -10.67
C GLY A 313 -6.39 -27.65 -11.07
N GLU A 314 -5.59 -26.63 -11.39
CA GLU A 314 -4.18 -26.79 -11.77
C GLU A 314 -3.21 -26.31 -10.70
N THR A 315 -3.39 -25.09 -10.20
CA THR A 315 -2.54 -24.51 -9.13
C THR A 315 -3.35 -24.10 -7.91
N GLY A 316 -4.67 -24.30 -7.93
CA GLY A 316 -5.58 -24.07 -6.81
C GLY A 316 -7.03 -23.94 -7.28
N PHE A 317 -7.86 -23.30 -6.47
CA PHE A 317 -9.30 -23.18 -6.72
C PHE A 317 -9.78 -21.74 -6.58
N LEU A 318 -10.66 -21.33 -7.47
CA LEU A 318 -11.30 -20.02 -7.45
C LEU A 318 -12.76 -20.17 -7.02
N ALA A 319 -13.17 -19.42 -6.00
CA ALA A 319 -14.56 -19.30 -5.60
C ALA A 319 -15.36 -18.62 -6.72
N LYS A 320 -16.60 -19.07 -6.94
CA LYS A 320 -17.50 -18.49 -7.94
C LYS A 320 -18.29 -17.34 -7.32
N ALA A 321 -17.59 -16.28 -6.93
CA ALA A 321 -18.17 -15.07 -6.35
C ALA A 321 -17.96 -13.86 -7.26
N ASP A 322 -18.89 -12.92 -7.23
CA ASP A 322 -18.65 -11.59 -7.80
C ASP A 322 -17.51 -10.90 -7.02
N PRO A 323 -16.54 -10.22 -7.67
CA PRO A 323 -15.52 -9.45 -6.96
C PRO A 323 -16.07 -8.45 -5.94
N GLU A 324 -17.30 -7.96 -6.12
CA GLU A 324 -17.99 -7.04 -5.23
C GLU A 324 -18.93 -7.71 -4.24
N ALA A 325 -19.11 -9.03 -4.31
CA ALA A 325 -19.93 -9.78 -3.39
C ALA A 325 -19.64 -9.42 -1.92
N ASP A 326 -20.69 -9.41 -1.11
CA ASP A 326 -20.54 -9.21 0.33
C ASP A 326 -19.78 -10.39 0.97
N ALA A 327 -19.49 -10.26 2.27
CA ALA A 327 -18.77 -11.30 3.00
C ALA A 327 -19.52 -12.64 3.03
N GLN A 328 -20.85 -12.62 3.13
CA GLN A 328 -21.66 -13.82 3.22
C GLN A 328 -21.62 -14.60 1.89
N GLN A 329 -21.92 -13.93 0.78
CA GLN A 329 -21.90 -14.49 -0.56
C GLN A 329 -20.51 -15.04 -0.92
N ALA A 330 -19.45 -14.27 -0.60
CA ALA A 330 -18.08 -14.71 -0.82
C ALA A 330 -17.74 -15.96 0.01
N GLY A 331 -18.14 -15.99 1.28
CA GLY A 331 -17.91 -17.14 2.17
C GLY A 331 -18.60 -18.41 1.68
N LEU A 332 -19.86 -18.32 1.25
CA LEU A 332 -20.60 -19.44 0.65
C LEU A 332 -19.88 -20.00 -0.59
N ALA A 333 -19.45 -19.12 -1.50
CA ALA A 333 -18.73 -19.52 -2.71
C ALA A 333 -17.34 -20.12 -2.40
N MET A 334 -16.67 -19.67 -1.33
CA MET A 334 -15.42 -20.26 -0.87
C MET A 334 -15.64 -21.66 -0.29
N ALA A 335 -16.72 -21.89 0.46
CA ALA A 335 -17.06 -23.21 0.97
C ALA A 335 -17.31 -24.21 -0.18
N GLU A 336 -17.94 -23.78 -1.27
CA GLU A 336 -18.09 -24.58 -2.49
C GLU A 336 -16.75 -24.89 -3.19
N ALA A 337 -15.80 -23.95 -3.14
CA ALA A 337 -14.44 -24.18 -3.63
C ALA A 337 -13.71 -25.21 -2.76
N ILE A 338 -13.84 -25.13 -1.44
CA ILE A 338 -13.27 -26.11 -0.50
C ILE A 338 -13.91 -27.49 -0.69
N GLU A 339 -15.23 -27.57 -0.92
CA GLU A 339 -15.87 -28.84 -1.23
C GLU A 339 -15.29 -29.48 -2.50
N ARG A 340 -14.98 -28.68 -3.53
CA ARG A 340 -14.25 -29.17 -4.71
C ARG A 340 -12.87 -29.69 -4.36
N VAL A 341 -12.11 -29.03 -3.47
CA VAL A 341 -10.82 -29.55 -2.97
C VAL A 341 -11.03 -30.94 -2.35
N VAL A 342 -12.01 -31.08 -1.45
CA VAL A 342 -12.24 -32.33 -0.70
C VAL A 342 -12.62 -33.51 -1.61
N ARG A 343 -13.25 -33.24 -2.76
CA ARG A 343 -13.63 -34.25 -3.76
C ARG A 343 -12.45 -34.84 -4.54
N HIS A 344 -11.30 -34.16 -4.57
CA HIS A 344 -10.11 -34.68 -5.26
C HIS A 344 -9.46 -35.83 -4.48
N THR A 345 -8.77 -36.71 -5.20
CA THR A 345 -7.91 -37.72 -4.60
C THR A 345 -6.60 -37.11 -4.12
N ASP A 346 -5.92 -37.77 -3.17
CA ASP A 346 -4.62 -37.29 -2.67
C ASP A 346 -3.60 -37.11 -3.80
N THR A 347 -3.60 -38.02 -4.79
CA THR A 347 -2.75 -37.92 -5.98
C THR A 347 -3.02 -36.64 -6.77
N GLN A 348 -4.29 -36.30 -7.02
CA GLN A 348 -4.65 -35.07 -7.73
C GLN A 348 -4.24 -33.82 -6.92
N LEU A 349 -4.43 -33.86 -5.60
CA LEU A 349 -4.00 -32.77 -4.73
C LEU A 349 -2.48 -32.62 -4.72
N HIS A 350 -1.71 -33.71 -4.72
CA HIS A 350 -0.25 -33.68 -4.83
C HIS A 350 0.22 -33.09 -6.17
N GLU A 351 -0.46 -33.39 -7.27
CA GLU A 351 -0.16 -32.77 -8.57
C GLU A 351 -0.37 -31.25 -8.52
N ILE A 352 -1.47 -30.79 -7.91
CA ILE A 352 -1.74 -29.35 -7.74
C ILE A 352 -0.63 -28.69 -6.90
N GLN A 353 -0.22 -29.33 -5.80
CA GLN A 353 0.87 -28.85 -4.95
C GLN A 353 2.18 -28.74 -5.74
N GLN A 354 2.53 -29.75 -6.53
CA GLN A 354 3.75 -29.76 -7.35
C GLN A 354 3.75 -28.66 -8.40
N ARG A 355 2.62 -28.41 -9.06
CA ARG A 355 2.48 -27.32 -10.03
C ARG A 355 2.63 -25.95 -9.37
N GLY A 356 1.97 -25.75 -8.22
CA GLY A 356 2.09 -24.53 -7.42
C GLY A 356 3.52 -24.24 -6.97
N TRP A 357 4.18 -25.24 -6.39
CA TRP A 357 5.58 -25.14 -5.98
C TRP A 357 6.53 -24.86 -7.15
N SER A 358 6.35 -25.58 -8.27
CA SER A 358 7.16 -25.40 -9.47
C SER A 358 7.01 -24.00 -10.07
N LEU A 359 5.80 -23.43 -10.05
CA LEU A 359 5.54 -22.06 -10.46
C LEU A 359 6.34 -21.06 -9.60
N VAL A 360 6.27 -21.18 -8.28
CA VAL A 360 7.02 -20.30 -7.38
C VAL A 360 8.52 -20.44 -7.60
N ARG A 361 9.02 -21.68 -7.71
CA ARG A 361 10.44 -21.94 -7.94
C ARG A 361 10.96 -21.31 -9.23
N ALA A 362 10.17 -21.38 -10.31
CA ALA A 362 10.56 -20.87 -11.61
C ALA A 362 10.50 -19.34 -11.71
N CYS A 363 9.56 -18.70 -11.01
CA CYS A 363 9.17 -17.31 -11.30
C CYS A 363 9.23 -16.34 -10.11
N TYR A 364 9.20 -16.85 -8.88
CA TYR A 364 8.93 -16.08 -7.65
C TYR A 364 9.85 -16.47 -6.47
N SER A 365 11.03 -17.02 -6.73
CA SER A 365 12.02 -17.21 -5.66
C SER A 365 12.63 -15.87 -5.22
N VAL A 366 13.05 -15.80 -3.96
CA VAL A 366 13.73 -14.62 -3.42
C VAL A 366 15.04 -14.33 -4.17
N GLU A 367 15.76 -15.36 -4.63
CA GLU A 367 16.98 -15.22 -5.42
C GLU A 367 16.71 -14.56 -6.78
N LEU A 368 15.66 -15.00 -7.48
CA LEU A 368 15.28 -14.44 -8.77
C LEU A 368 14.76 -13.00 -8.62
N CYS A 369 14.01 -12.73 -7.55
CA CYS A 369 13.58 -11.38 -7.21
C CYS A 369 14.80 -10.45 -6.99
N ALA A 370 15.75 -10.88 -6.16
CA ALA A 370 16.97 -10.13 -5.89
C ALA A 370 17.84 -9.93 -7.14
N GLN A 371 17.92 -10.92 -8.04
CA GLN A 371 18.59 -10.77 -9.33
C GLN A 371 17.93 -9.68 -10.19
N ARG A 372 16.59 -9.68 -10.30
CA ARG A 372 15.83 -8.68 -11.07
C ARG A 372 15.99 -7.27 -10.49
N TYR A 373 15.87 -7.12 -9.16
CA TYR A 373 16.11 -5.83 -8.51
C TYR A 373 17.57 -5.41 -8.60
N GLY A 374 18.54 -6.32 -8.49
CA GLY A 374 19.95 -6.01 -8.68
C GLY A 374 20.25 -5.42 -10.06
N ALA A 375 19.68 -6.02 -11.11
CA ALA A 375 19.78 -5.50 -12.47
C ALA A 375 19.12 -4.11 -12.63
N LEU A 376 17.94 -3.92 -12.01
CA LEU A 376 17.27 -2.61 -11.99
C LEU A 376 18.11 -1.54 -11.30
N ILE A 377 18.64 -1.85 -10.11
CA ILE A 377 19.46 -0.94 -9.31
C ILE A 377 20.71 -0.54 -10.10
N ASP A 378 21.41 -1.49 -10.71
CA ASP A 378 22.60 -1.21 -11.51
C ASP A 378 22.30 -0.37 -12.75
N ARG A 379 21.13 -0.57 -13.38
CA ARG A 379 20.65 0.26 -14.50
C ARG A 379 20.30 1.67 -14.04
N ILE A 380 19.61 1.82 -12.91
CA ILE A 380 19.19 3.12 -12.38
C ILE A 380 20.39 3.95 -11.90
N ALA A 381 21.39 3.31 -11.30
CA ALA A 381 22.62 3.97 -10.84
C ALA A 381 23.40 4.66 -11.98
N GLN A 382 23.23 4.19 -13.23
CA GLN A 382 23.88 4.75 -14.42
C GLN A 382 23.10 5.90 -15.07
N GLN A 383 21.85 6.14 -14.65
CA GLN A 383 21.05 7.23 -15.20
C GLN A 383 21.60 8.60 -14.74
N PRO A 384 21.39 9.67 -15.53
CA PRO A 384 21.71 11.02 -15.09
C PRO A 384 20.85 11.44 -13.88
N PRO A 385 21.31 12.43 -13.09
CA PRO A 385 20.53 12.97 -11.99
C PRO A 385 19.18 13.54 -12.44
N ARG A 386 18.16 13.37 -11.60
CA ARG A 386 16.85 14.00 -11.75
C ARG A 386 16.54 14.85 -10.51
N PRO A 387 17.16 16.04 -10.37
CA PRO A 387 17.02 16.86 -9.17
C PRO A 387 15.56 17.26 -8.95
N TRP A 388 15.14 17.34 -7.70
CA TRP A 388 13.81 17.81 -7.39
C TRP A 388 13.68 19.32 -7.68
N PRO A 389 12.61 19.79 -8.35
CA PRO A 389 12.47 21.20 -8.67
C PRO A 389 12.38 22.08 -7.40
N THR A 390 13.15 23.16 -7.34
CA THR A 390 13.22 24.07 -6.17
C THR A 390 11.89 24.75 -5.83
N HIS A 391 11.01 24.92 -6.81
CA HIS A 391 9.69 25.53 -6.64
C HIS A 391 8.61 24.53 -6.18
N ARG A 392 8.93 23.24 -6.07
CA ARG A 392 7.97 22.20 -5.63
C ARG A 392 8.24 21.81 -4.17
N PRO A 393 7.21 21.78 -3.30
CA PRO A 393 7.37 21.24 -1.96
C PRO A 393 7.75 19.76 -2.08
N ALA A 394 8.74 19.31 -1.31
CA ALA A 394 9.11 17.90 -1.30
C ALA A 394 8.17 17.05 -0.46
N ALA A 395 7.47 17.62 0.54
CA ALA A 395 6.54 16.86 1.36
C ALA A 395 5.32 16.38 0.55
N PHE A 396 4.89 15.15 0.82
CA PHE A 396 3.65 14.56 0.30
C PHE A 396 2.98 13.81 1.45
N THR A 397 2.32 14.55 2.34
CA THR A 397 1.71 13.91 3.48
C THR A 397 0.25 13.51 3.23
N SER A 398 -0.08 12.33 3.71
CA SER A 398 -1.41 11.75 3.70
C SER A 398 -1.66 11.00 4.99
N ASN A 399 -2.88 11.03 5.46
CA ASN A 399 -3.33 10.16 6.54
C ASN A 399 -3.58 8.76 5.93
N SER A 400 -3.43 7.72 6.75
CA SER A 400 -3.67 6.30 6.39
C SER A 400 -5.07 5.98 5.80
N SER A 401 -5.98 6.96 5.80
CA SER A 401 -7.37 6.87 5.33
C SER A 401 -7.61 7.50 3.94
N GLY A 402 -6.59 7.57 3.07
CA GLY A 402 -6.77 7.93 1.65
C GLY A 402 -6.97 9.42 1.33
N GLY A 403 -6.89 10.31 2.32
CA GLY A 403 -6.83 11.77 2.10
C GLY A 403 -5.39 12.23 1.89
N SER A 404 -5.03 12.64 0.67
CA SER A 404 -3.72 13.26 0.36
C SER A 404 -3.81 14.78 0.39
N GLY A 405 -2.81 15.47 0.93
CA GLY A 405 -2.68 16.90 0.75
C GLY A 405 -1.36 17.44 1.26
N SER A 406 -0.42 17.74 0.36
CA SER A 406 0.64 18.68 0.71
C SER A 406 0.03 20.08 0.80
N VAL A 407 0.46 20.86 1.80
CA VAL A 407 0.10 22.26 1.95
C VAL A 407 1.32 23.09 1.60
N PRO A 408 1.37 23.72 0.41
CA PRO A 408 2.53 24.51 0.04
C PRO A 408 2.69 25.73 0.98
N ALA A 409 3.93 26.22 1.15
CA ALA A 409 4.28 27.21 2.18
C ALA A 409 3.57 28.58 2.02
N GLU A 410 3.07 28.88 0.83
CA GLU A 410 2.28 30.07 0.50
C GLU A 410 0.76 29.87 0.69
N ALA A 411 0.30 28.69 1.09
CA ALA A 411 -1.10 28.32 1.09
C ALA A 411 -1.91 29.21 2.03
N ALA A 412 -1.37 29.50 3.22
CA ALA A 412 -1.98 30.42 4.17
C ALA A 412 -2.09 31.84 3.59
N LYS A 413 -1.05 32.33 2.91
CA LYS A 413 -1.07 33.65 2.27
C LYS A 413 -2.08 33.72 1.12
N ARG A 414 -2.16 32.67 0.30
CA ARG A 414 -3.14 32.56 -0.80
C ARG A 414 -4.56 32.47 -0.27
N MET A 415 -4.78 31.64 0.75
CA MET A 415 -6.10 31.40 1.34
C MET A 415 -6.60 32.67 2.00
N GLY A 416 -5.74 33.35 2.78
CA GLY A 416 -6.03 34.67 3.34
C GLY A 416 -6.43 35.65 2.26
N LYS A 417 -5.61 35.80 1.19
CA LYS A 417 -5.92 36.72 0.09
C LYS A 417 -7.28 36.46 -0.57
N VAL A 418 -7.62 35.20 -0.84
CA VAL A 418 -8.92 34.83 -1.44
C VAL A 418 -10.04 35.16 -0.47
N LEU A 419 -9.94 34.70 0.77
CA LEU A 419 -10.98 34.85 1.78
C LEU A 419 -11.19 36.30 2.22
N ASP A 420 -10.14 37.11 2.29
CA ASP A 420 -10.22 38.56 2.57
C ASP A 420 -11.00 39.29 1.47
N GLY A 421 -10.86 38.86 0.21
CA GLY A 421 -11.63 39.36 -0.93
C GLY A 421 -13.11 38.95 -0.91
N LEU A 422 -13.51 38.06 0.00
CA LEU A 422 -14.87 37.54 0.17
C LEU A 422 -15.54 38.04 1.46
N ALA A 423 -15.07 39.15 2.02
CA ALA A 423 -15.68 39.78 3.18
C ALA A 423 -17.20 39.98 2.98
N GLY A 424 -18.00 39.55 3.96
CA GLY A 424 -19.47 39.63 3.90
C GLY A 424 -20.17 38.59 3.01
N CYS A 425 -19.43 37.74 2.29
CA CYS A 425 -20.00 36.64 1.50
C CYS A 425 -20.26 35.39 2.37
N ARG A 426 -21.21 34.53 1.98
CA ARG A 426 -21.40 33.19 2.56
C ARG A 426 -20.59 32.19 1.75
N VAL A 427 -19.53 31.69 2.35
CA VAL A 427 -18.52 30.87 1.68
C VAL A 427 -18.61 29.43 2.15
N ALA A 428 -18.44 28.47 1.24
CA ALA A 428 -18.09 27.10 1.59
C ALA A 428 -16.66 26.77 1.17
N ILE A 429 -15.98 25.99 1.99
CA ILE A 429 -14.65 25.47 1.67
C ILE A 429 -14.82 24.07 1.08
N PHE A 430 -14.42 23.88 -0.17
CA PHE A 430 -14.46 22.58 -0.82
C PHE A 430 -13.18 21.80 -0.52
N GLY A 431 -13.34 20.71 0.22
CA GLY A 431 -12.32 19.79 0.70
C GLY A 431 -12.26 19.80 2.23
N THR A 432 -12.39 18.64 2.88
CA THR A 432 -12.16 18.48 4.34
C THR A 432 -10.82 17.80 4.66
N GLY A 433 -9.99 17.64 3.63
CA GLY A 433 -8.67 17.03 3.75
C GLY A 433 -7.66 17.90 4.50
N ARG A 434 -6.46 17.35 4.64
CA ARG A 434 -5.33 17.97 5.35
C ARG A 434 -5.07 19.44 4.97
N HIS A 435 -5.18 19.76 3.69
CA HIS A 435 -5.02 21.13 3.19
C HIS A 435 -5.94 22.13 3.91
N THR A 436 -7.21 21.77 4.06
CA THR A 436 -8.17 22.56 4.83
C THR A 436 -7.80 22.56 6.32
N LEU A 437 -7.43 21.39 6.86
CA LEU A 437 -7.12 21.25 8.29
C LEU A 437 -5.94 22.12 8.76
N GLU A 438 -4.84 22.18 8.01
CA GLU A 438 -3.69 23.02 8.35
C GLU A 438 -3.97 24.51 8.20
N LEU A 439 -4.85 24.87 7.27
CA LEU A 439 -5.25 26.26 7.05
C LEU A 439 -6.33 26.75 8.03
N ARG A 440 -6.64 25.99 9.08
CA ARG A 440 -7.67 26.32 10.08
C ARG A 440 -7.55 27.74 10.58
N GLU A 441 -6.38 28.17 11.02
CA GLU A 441 -6.22 29.52 11.60
C GLU A 441 -6.58 30.60 10.58
N THR A 442 -6.15 30.45 9.33
CA THR A 442 -6.47 31.37 8.23
C THR A 442 -7.96 31.35 7.90
N ILE A 443 -8.55 30.16 7.76
CA ILE A 443 -9.96 29.98 7.42
C ILE A 443 -10.86 30.53 8.52
N MET A 444 -10.51 30.35 9.79
CA MET A 444 -11.34 30.78 10.92
C MET A 444 -11.18 32.25 11.30
N ARG A 445 -10.13 32.93 10.81
CA ARG A 445 -9.88 34.38 11.05
C ARG A 445 -10.35 35.29 9.92
N THR A 446 -10.96 34.73 8.88
CA THR A 446 -11.45 35.47 7.71
C THR A 446 -12.59 36.44 8.03
N PRO A 447 -12.71 37.57 7.30
CA PRO A 447 -13.91 38.42 7.31
C PRO A 447 -15.12 37.82 6.55
N ALA A 448 -14.96 36.69 5.86
CA ALA A 448 -16.06 35.97 5.20
C ALA A 448 -16.87 35.11 6.20
N THR A 449 -18.12 34.80 5.88
CA THR A 449 -18.92 33.85 6.68
C THR A 449 -18.74 32.44 6.15
N ILE A 450 -17.92 31.62 6.81
CA ILE A 450 -17.78 30.20 6.46
C ILE A 450 -19.03 29.44 6.93
N ALA A 451 -19.84 28.98 5.98
CA ALA A 451 -21.15 28.39 6.24
C ALA A 451 -21.16 26.85 6.25
N ALA A 452 -20.26 26.22 5.49
CA ALA A 452 -20.16 24.76 5.39
C ALA A 452 -18.80 24.33 4.82
N PHE A 453 -18.52 23.04 4.93
CA PHE A 453 -17.49 22.36 4.16
C PHE A 453 -18.14 21.42 3.14
N LEU A 454 -17.55 21.32 1.96
CA LEU A 454 -17.97 20.37 0.94
C LEU A 454 -16.95 19.22 0.90
N ASP A 455 -17.43 17.99 0.83
CA ASP A 455 -16.56 16.83 0.61
C ASP A 455 -17.20 15.87 -0.38
N GLU A 456 -16.38 15.10 -1.08
CA GLU A 456 -16.83 14.12 -2.08
C GLU A 456 -17.04 12.74 -1.46
N ASP A 457 -16.47 12.51 -0.28
CA ASP A 457 -16.64 11.30 0.49
C ASP A 457 -18.02 11.31 1.17
N GLU A 458 -18.96 10.52 0.62
CA GLU A 458 -20.33 10.38 1.14
C GLU A 458 -20.35 9.94 2.60
N ALA A 459 -19.32 9.21 3.08
CA ALA A 459 -19.24 8.80 4.47
C ALA A 459 -19.07 9.99 5.44
N ARG A 460 -18.63 11.15 4.93
CA ARG A 460 -18.44 12.39 5.71
C ARG A 460 -19.67 13.28 5.73
N HIS A 461 -20.63 13.07 4.83
CA HIS A 461 -21.82 13.91 4.76
C HIS A 461 -22.66 13.77 6.03
N GLY A 462 -23.16 14.89 6.55
CA GLY A 462 -23.90 14.94 7.81
C GLY A 462 -23.02 14.96 9.07
N GLN A 463 -21.70 14.81 8.94
CA GLN A 463 -20.75 15.12 10.01
C GLN A 463 -20.49 16.64 10.09
N ALA A 464 -19.72 17.07 11.08
CA ALA A 464 -19.33 18.47 11.25
C ALA A 464 -17.81 18.63 11.36
N LEU A 465 -17.27 19.67 10.71
CA LEU A 465 -15.88 20.11 10.86
C LEU A 465 -15.87 21.49 11.53
N TRP A 466 -15.20 21.58 12.69
CA TRP A 466 -15.13 22.79 13.52
C TRP A 466 -16.51 23.39 13.87
N GLY A 467 -17.51 22.52 14.04
CA GLY A 467 -18.89 22.93 14.35
C GLY A 467 -19.72 23.35 13.15
N LEU A 468 -19.18 23.28 11.92
CA LEU A 468 -19.89 23.57 10.68
C LEU A 468 -20.17 22.27 9.92
N PRO A 469 -21.33 22.16 9.22
CA PRO A 469 -21.71 20.92 8.55
C PRO A 469 -20.80 20.60 7.36
N ILE A 470 -20.53 19.31 7.17
CA ILE A 470 -19.98 18.76 5.93
C ILE A 470 -21.14 18.28 5.09
N VAL A 471 -21.32 18.89 3.92
CA VAL A 471 -22.47 18.63 3.05
C VAL A 471 -22.01 18.14 1.68
N ALA A 472 -22.91 17.42 1.01
CA ALA A 472 -22.71 17.07 -0.38
C ALA A 472 -22.60 18.33 -1.22
N PRO A 473 -21.80 18.33 -2.30
CA PRO A 473 -21.73 19.45 -3.21
C PRO A 473 -23.12 19.99 -3.58
N GLU A 474 -24.04 19.14 -3.98
CA GLU A 474 -25.39 19.49 -4.44
C GLU A 474 -26.25 20.19 -3.37
N GLN A 475 -25.97 19.97 -2.09
CA GLN A 475 -26.70 20.55 -0.96
C GLN A 475 -26.28 22.00 -0.65
N ALA A 476 -25.11 22.44 -1.14
CA ALA A 476 -24.55 23.74 -0.82
C ALA A 476 -25.44 24.91 -1.30
N VAL A 477 -26.08 24.77 -2.46
CA VAL A 477 -26.94 25.82 -3.05
C VAL A 477 -28.13 26.13 -2.15
N ALA A 478 -28.74 25.11 -1.53
CA ALA A 478 -29.86 25.26 -0.61
C ALA A 478 -29.49 26.01 0.68
N MET A 479 -28.20 26.12 1.01
CA MET A 479 -27.70 26.81 2.20
C MET A 479 -27.42 28.31 1.97
N GLY A 480 -27.76 28.85 0.79
CA GLY A 480 -27.51 30.25 0.46
C GLY A 480 -26.01 30.59 0.39
N ILE A 481 -25.19 29.63 -0.03
CA ILE A 481 -23.76 29.84 -0.29
C ILE A 481 -23.62 30.64 -1.58
N THR A 482 -22.84 31.72 -1.54
CA THR A 482 -22.58 32.59 -2.69
C THR A 482 -21.25 32.29 -3.34
N ASP A 483 -20.32 31.68 -2.58
CA ASP A 483 -18.94 31.47 -3.00
C ASP A 483 -18.41 30.12 -2.51
N ILE A 484 -17.66 29.42 -3.37
CA ILE A 484 -16.95 28.20 -3.03
C ILE A 484 -15.46 28.43 -3.22
N VAL A 485 -14.66 28.13 -2.19
CA VAL A 485 -13.20 28.14 -2.29
C VAL A 485 -12.70 26.70 -2.35
N VAL A 486 -12.07 26.31 -3.46
CA VAL A 486 -11.49 24.98 -3.62
C VAL A 486 -10.17 24.90 -2.85
N SER A 487 -10.20 24.24 -1.70
CA SER A 487 -9.09 24.10 -0.75
C SER A 487 -8.36 22.78 -0.98
N SER A 488 -7.71 22.67 -2.12
CA SER A 488 -6.86 21.53 -2.44
C SER A 488 -5.74 21.95 -3.38
N TRP A 489 -4.51 21.57 -3.06
CA TRP A 489 -3.37 21.74 -3.96
C TRP A 489 -3.30 20.60 -4.98
N LEU A 490 -3.37 19.35 -4.50
CA LEU A 490 -3.21 18.15 -5.34
C LEU A 490 -4.42 17.83 -6.23
N HIS A 491 -5.63 18.18 -5.78
CA HIS A 491 -6.87 17.79 -6.45
C HIS A 491 -7.64 18.99 -7.03
N GLN A 492 -7.02 20.17 -7.10
CA GLN A 492 -7.72 21.39 -7.48
C GLN A 492 -8.44 21.25 -8.82
N GLU A 493 -7.76 20.79 -9.88
CA GLU A 493 -8.39 20.68 -11.21
C GLU A 493 -9.55 19.68 -11.23
N ALA A 494 -9.40 18.53 -10.59
CA ALA A 494 -10.46 17.53 -10.50
C ALA A 494 -11.68 18.07 -9.74
N MET A 495 -11.45 18.80 -8.64
CA MET A 495 -12.50 19.42 -7.86
C MET A 495 -13.16 20.59 -8.61
N MET A 496 -12.37 21.38 -9.35
CA MET A 496 -12.86 22.47 -10.20
C MET A 496 -13.76 21.96 -11.32
N ALA A 497 -13.41 20.84 -11.97
CA ALA A 497 -14.26 20.21 -13.00
C ALA A 497 -15.64 19.81 -12.47
N ARG A 498 -15.75 19.54 -11.17
CA ARG A 498 -17.00 19.20 -10.48
C ARG A 498 -17.75 20.41 -9.95
N CYS A 499 -17.20 21.61 -10.11
CA CYS A 499 -17.86 22.83 -9.69
C CYS A 499 -18.81 23.43 -10.74
N ALA A 500 -18.85 22.89 -11.97
CA ALA A 500 -19.72 23.40 -13.03
C ALA A 500 -21.22 23.51 -12.63
N PRO A 501 -21.81 22.59 -11.85
CA PRO A 501 -23.19 22.74 -11.37
C PRO A 501 -23.39 23.94 -10.43
N PHE A 502 -22.37 24.31 -9.65
CA PHE A 502 -22.42 25.48 -8.77
C PHE A 502 -22.42 26.79 -9.53
N GLU A 503 -21.55 26.87 -10.53
CA GLU A 503 -21.45 28.04 -11.40
C GLU A 503 -22.76 28.25 -12.17
N ALA A 504 -23.38 27.15 -12.62
CA ALA A 504 -24.71 27.19 -13.24
C ALA A 504 -25.82 27.67 -12.27
N ALA A 505 -25.66 27.44 -10.97
CA ALA A 505 -26.55 27.93 -9.91
C ALA A 505 -26.21 29.37 -9.44
N GLY A 506 -25.27 30.06 -10.08
CA GLY A 506 -24.87 31.43 -9.76
C GLY A 506 -23.88 31.56 -8.59
N VAL A 507 -23.31 30.44 -8.11
CA VAL A 507 -22.28 30.42 -7.07
C VAL A 507 -20.91 30.69 -7.71
N ARG A 508 -20.14 31.60 -7.15
CA ARG A 508 -18.79 31.91 -7.66
C ARG A 508 -17.77 30.91 -7.12
N VAL A 509 -16.91 30.38 -7.98
CA VAL A 509 -15.92 29.37 -7.59
C VAL A 509 -14.51 29.96 -7.66
N HIS A 510 -13.76 29.80 -6.57
CA HIS A 510 -12.43 30.35 -6.39
C HIS A 510 -11.41 29.23 -6.25
N ALA A 511 -10.54 29.12 -7.25
CA ALA A 511 -9.39 28.23 -7.22
C ALA A 511 -8.22 28.90 -6.48
N LEU A 512 -7.76 28.28 -5.40
CA LEU A 512 -6.67 28.81 -4.56
C LEU A 512 -5.33 28.94 -5.29
N TYR A 513 -5.10 28.07 -6.28
CA TYR A 513 -3.86 27.89 -7.03
C TYR A 513 -4.00 28.15 -8.53
N ALA A 514 -5.00 28.93 -8.96
CA ALA A 514 -5.19 29.30 -10.37
C ALA A 514 -3.90 29.87 -10.99
N GLY A 515 -3.52 29.37 -12.17
CA GLY A 515 -2.31 29.80 -12.89
C GLY A 515 -0.98 29.24 -12.36
N SER A 516 -0.98 28.36 -11.36
CA SER A 516 0.21 27.60 -10.99
C SER A 516 0.38 26.40 -11.94
N THR A 517 1.57 26.23 -12.53
CA THR A 517 1.91 25.12 -13.43
C THR A 517 2.00 23.76 -12.73
N ALA A 518 1.60 23.67 -11.45
CA ALA A 518 1.67 22.45 -10.66
C ALA A 518 0.63 21.40 -11.08
N CYS A 519 -0.42 21.79 -11.81
CA CYS A 519 -1.57 20.94 -12.05
C CYS A 519 -1.75 20.45 -13.49
N ALA A 520 -0.79 20.64 -14.41
CA ALA A 520 -0.81 19.89 -15.66
C ALA A 520 -0.44 18.41 -15.39
N ILE A 521 -1.38 17.62 -14.87
CA ILE A 521 -1.37 16.15 -14.93
C ILE A 521 -1.82 15.71 -16.35
N SER A 522 -1.32 16.41 -17.36
CA SER A 522 -1.50 16.10 -18.77
C SER A 522 -0.17 16.34 -19.47
N GLY A 523 0.55 15.24 -19.73
CA GLY A 523 1.85 15.21 -20.41
C GLY A 523 2.61 13.92 -20.14
#